data_AF-A0A9D1RIN8-F1
#
_entry.id   AF-A0A9D1RIN8-F1
#
_cell.length_a   1.000
_cell.length_b   1.000
_cell.length_c   1.000
_cell.angle_alpha   90.00
_cell.angle_beta   90.00
_cell.angle_gamma   90.00
#
_symmetry.space_group_name_H-M   'P 1'
#
loop_
_entity.id
_entity.type
_entity.pdbx_description
1 polymer ?
#
loop_
_entity_poly.entity_id
_entity_poly.type
_entity_poly.pdbx_seq_one_letter_code
_entity_poly.pdbx_strand_id
1 'polypeptide(L)'
;MKNYLLIIFALLIVGCGTHRPEQTYDEMLNDVVLNFNVGTIGGDSIINAFVKNYPNVDSLLRYMPPVDKIKEGMMEMLISNCIDAGQFDNAQHLYDNMLKYAEQEYGKVSQMTAMVYFEKAHLYEQTGDLDNAIKMMQKSAAVFERLPESSVNRYKDANEYLRMWMETN
;
A
#
# COMPACT_ATOMS: atom_id res chain seq x y z
N MET A 1 -5.04 36.91 -0.39
CA MET A 1 -5.57 36.56 -1.72
C MET A 1 -4.81 35.34 -2.21
N LYS A 2 -5.50 34.24 -2.52
CA LYS A 2 -4.93 32.96 -2.94
C LYS A 2 -4.39 33.11 -4.38
N ASN A 3 -3.10 32.86 -4.60
CA ASN A 3 -2.54 32.71 -5.95
C ASN A 3 -2.42 31.21 -6.25
N TYR A 4 -3.37 30.69 -7.03
CA TYR A 4 -3.26 29.39 -7.68
C TYR A 4 -2.42 29.57 -8.96
N LEU A 5 -1.18 29.10 -8.98
CA LEU A 5 -0.45 28.88 -10.23
C LEU A 5 -0.93 27.56 -10.84
N LEU A 6 -1.90 27.65 -11.76
CA LEU A 6 -2.19 26.60 -12.73
C LEU A 6 -1.13 26.69 -13.84
N ILE A 7 -0.09 25.86 -13.76
CA ILE A 7 0.84 25.68 -14.88
C ILE A 7 0.25 24.61 -15.80
N ILE A 8 -0.18 25.07 -16.97
CA ILE A 8 -0.59 24.27 -18.12
C ILE A 8 0.66 23.59 -18.68
N PHE A 9 0.66 22.25 -18.78
CA PHE A 9 1.56 21.55 -19.71
C PHE A 9 0.73 20.77 -20.72
N ALA A 10 1.00 21.10 -21.98
CA ALA A 10 0.34 20.60 -23.17
C ALA A 10 0.77 19.17 -23.51
N LEU A 11 -0.22 18.41 -24.01
CA LEU A 11 -0.12 17.09 -24.64
C LEU A 11 0.95 17.02 -25.73
N LEU A 12 1.61 15.87 -25.84
CA LEU A 12 1.95 15.17 -27.10
C LEU A 12 2.66 13.86 -26.77
N ILE A 13 2.03 12.69 -27.00
CA ILE A 13 2.55 11.56 -27.80
C ILE A 13 1.35 10.73 -28.29
N VAL A 14 1.17 10.64 -29.60
CA VAL A 14 0.39 9.60 -30.29
C VAL A 14 1.30 8.38 -30.46
N GLY A 15 0.96 7.27 -29.82
CA GLY A 15 1.60 5.98 -30.01
C GLY A 15 0.57 4.86 -29.78
N CYS A 16 0.30 4.07 -30.81
CA CYS A 16 -0.58 2.91 -30.73
C CYS A 16 0.06 1.85 -29.82
N GLY A 17 -0.40 1.81 -28.59
CA GLY A 17 -0.17 0.77 -27.60
C GLY A 17 -1.09 1.11 -26.44
N THR A 18 -1.73 0.12 -25.81
CA THR A 18 -2.54 0.33 -24.60
C THR A 18 -1.63 0.62 -23.38
N HIS A 19 -0.69 1.55 -23.52
CA HIS A 19 0.06 2.13 -22.42
C HIS A 19 -0.72 3.35 -21.94
N ARG A 20 -1.29 3.26 -20.74
CA ARG A 20 -1.61 4.48 -19.98
C ARG A 20 -0.31 5.31 -19.95
N PRO A 21 -0.35 6.65 -20.13
CA PRO A 21 0.82 7.48 -19.91
C PRO A 21 1.40 7.15 -18.54
N GLU A 22 2.70 6.86 -18.48
CA GLU A 22 3.40 6.61 -17.22
C GLU A 22 3.24 7.86 -16.35
N GLN A 23 2.59 7.71 -15.19
CA GLN A 23 2.32 8.84 -14.31
C GLN A 23 3.64 9.43 -13.83
N THR A 24 3.75 10.76 -13.79
CA THR A 24 4.91 11.41 -13.18
C THR A 24 4.95 11.16 -11.68
N TYR A 25 6.13 11.30 -11.06
CA TYR A 25 6.28 11.23 -9.60
C TYR A 25 5.31 12.15 -8.87
N ASP A 26 5.16 13.38 -9.35
CA ASP A 26 4.25 14.38 -8.75
C ASP A 26 2.77 13.97 -8.91
N GLU A 27 2.38 13.36 -10.02
CA GLU A 27 1.02 12.84 -10.21
C GLU A 27 0.73 11.64 -9.30
N MET A 28 1.68 10.71 -9.17
CA MET A 28 1.55 9.59 -8.24
C MET A 28 1.50 10.07 -6.78
N LEU A 29 2.37 11.02 -6.42
CA LEU A 29 2.37 11.65 -5.10
C LEU A 29 1.04 12.34 -4.83
N ASN A 30 0.53 13.12 -5.78
CA ASN A 30 -0.76 13.79 -5.63
C ASN A 30 -1.91 12.79 -5.46
N ASP A 31 -1.91 11.68 -6.20
CA ASP A 31 -2.93 10.64 -6.04
C ASP A 31 -2.84 9.96 -4.65
N VAL A 32 -1.62 9.63 -4.19
CA VAL A 32 -1.40 9.08 -2.85
C VAL A 32 -1.85 10.08 -1.77
N VAL A 33 -1.51 11.36 -1.92
CA VAL A 33 -1.89 12.42 -0.99
C VAL A 33 -3.41 12.62 -0.95
N LEU A 34 -4.08 12.66 -2.11
CA LEU A 34 -5.48 13.06 -2.20
C LEU A 34 -6.45 11.89 -2.02
N ASN A 35 -6.09 10.70 -2.50
CA ASN A 35 -7.01 9.57 -2.59
C ASN A 35 -6.66 8.44 -1.62
N PHE A 36 -5.37 8.23 -1.34
CA PHE A 36 -4.92 7.16 -0.44
C PHE A 36 -4.86 7.58 1.03
N ASN A 37 -4.48 8.83 1.32
CA ASN A 37 -4.37 9.33 2.70
C ASN A 37 -5.72 9.75 3.32
N VAL A 38 -6.85 9.50 2.65
CA VAL A 38 -8.17 9.93 3.11
C VAL A 38 -8.56 9.20 4.41
N GLY A 39 -8.97 9.97 5.42
CA GLY A 39 -9.45 9.45 6.69
C GLY A 39 -8.39 9.36 7.80
N THR A 40 -7.12 9.68 7.52
CA THR A 40 -6.08 9.72 8.55
C THR A 40 -6.20 10.94 9.46
N ILE A 41 -5.91 10.75 10.76
CA ILE A 41 -5.89 11.81 11.75
C ILE A 41 -4.55 12.55 11.64
N GLY A 42 -4.62 13.86 11.40
CA GLY A 42 -3.41 14.69 11.22
C GLY A 42 -2.66 14.39 9.92
N GLY A 43 -3.39 14.04 8.85
CA GLY A 43 -2.83 13.61 7.57
C GLY A 43 -1.72 14.50 7.01
N ASP A 44 -1.75 15.82 7.24
CA ASP A 44 -0.70 16.75 6.84
C ASP A 44 0.67 16.39 7.42
N SER A 45 0.72 15.91 8.67
CA SER A 45 1.98 15.52 9.33
C SER A 45 2.61 14.28 8.71
N ILE A 46 1.77 13.31 8.31
CA ILE A 46 2.19 12.06 7.66
C ILE A 46 2.80 12.39 6.29
N ILE A 47 2.09 13.21 5.50
CA ILE A 47 2.56 13.63 4.17
C ILE A 47 3.84 14.47 4.28
N ASN A 48 3.91 15.41 5.22
CA ASN A 48 5.10 16.24 5.41
C ASN A 48 6.33 15.40 5.78
N ALA A 49 6.16 14.40 6.65
CA ALA A 49 7.24 13.48 6.99
C ALA A 49 7.67 12.65 5.77
N PHE A 50 6.71 12.16 4.98
CA PHE A 50 6.98 11.41 3.75
C PHE A 50 7.77 12.24 2.74
N VAL A 51 7.29 13.44 2.38
CA VAL A 51 7.96 14.32 1.41
C VAL A 51 9.35 14.75 1.89
N LYS A 52 9.53 14.93 3.20
CA LYS A 52 10.85 15.23 3.79
C LYS A 52 11.83 14.07 3.62
N ASN A 53 11.38 12.83 3.83
CA ASN A 53 12.21 11.64 3.72
C ASN A 53 12.45 11.23 2.25
N TYR A 54 11.48 11.48 1.39
CA TYR A 54 11.49 11.08 -0.03
C TYR A 54 11.13 12.27 -0.93
N PRO A 55 12.04 13.23 -1.14
CA PRO A 55 11.72 14.46 -1.88
C PRO A 55 11.56 14.29 -3.40
N ASN A 56 11.91 13.12 -3.97
CA ASN A 56 11.80 12.84 -5.40
C ASN A 56 11.80 11.33 -5.69
N VAL A 57 11.59 10.95 -6.94
CA VAL A 57 11.58 9.54 -7.37
C VAL A 57 12.91 8.85 -7.14
N ASP A 58 14.04 9.54 -7.30
CA ASP A 58 15.36 8.93 -7.13
C ASP A 58 15.63 8.54 -5.67
N SER A 59 15.18 9.34 -4.70
CA SER A 59 15.31 8.99 -3.28
C SER A 59 14.41 7.82 -2.90
N LEU A 60 13.23 7.73 -3.52
CA LEU A 60 12.30 6.62 -3.34
C LEU A 60 12.86 5.31 -3.91
N LEU A 61 13.37 5.34 -5.16
CA LEU A 61 13.90 4.16 -5.86
C LEU A 61 15.14 3.54 -5.20
N ARG A 62 15.85 4.29 -4.32
CA ARG A 62 16.92 3.71 -3.48
C ARG A 62 16.42 2.62 -2.55
N TYR A 63 15.15 2.69 -2.16
CA TYR A 63 14.52 1.76 -1.23
C TYR A 63 13.57 0.80 -1.95
N MET A 64 13.28 1.01 -3.25
CA MET A 64 12.31 0.21 -4.01
C MET A 64 12.71 -0.01 -5.48
N PRO A 65 13.10 -1.24 -5.85
CA PRO A 65 13.03 -1.74 -7.22
C PRO A 65 11.84 -2.71 -7.37
N PRO A 66 10.96 -2.60 -8.39
CA PRO A 66 11.13 -1.95 -9.71
C PRO A 66 10.20 -0.73 -9.96
N VAL A 67 10.51 0.03 -11.01
CA VAL A 67 9.90 1.32 -11.40
C VAL A 67 8.39 1.22 -11.68
N ASP A 68 7.90 0.06 -12.11
CA ASP A 68 6.51 -0.17 -12.50
C ASP A 68 5.53 -0.20 -11.31
N LYS A 69 6.03 -0.18 -10.07
CA LYS A 69 5.23 -0.21 -8.83
C LYS A 69 5.55 0.92 -7.86
N ILE A 70 6.00 2.06 -8.39
CA ILE A 70 6.33 3.23 -7.56
C ILE A 70 5.15 3.63 -6.67
N LYS A 71 3.93 3.63 -7.20
CA LYS A 71 2.74 4.05 -6.47
C LYS A 71 2.43 3.15 -5.27
N GLU A 72 2.40 1.84 -5.47
CA GLU A 72 2.21 0.84 -4.41
C GLU A 72 3.30 0.99 -3.36
N GLY A 73 4.53 1.18 -3.82
CA GLY A 73 5.66 1.44 -2.97
C GLY A 73 5.52 2.70 -2.11
N MET A 74 5.00 3.79 -2.68
CA MET A 74 4.71 5.01 -1.92
C MET A 74 3.65 4.75 -0.84
N MET A 75 2.62 3.96 -1.15
CA MET A 75 1.60 3.56 -0.17
C MET A 75 2.21 2.75 0.98
N GLU A 76 3.03 1.74 0.67
CA GLU A 76 3.73 0.91 1.65
C GLU A 76 4.63 1.76 2.55
N MET A 77 5.43 2.64 1.97
CA MET A 77 6.33 3.51 2.73
C MET A 77 5.58 4.52 3.60
N LEU A 78 4.41 4.99 3.17
CA LEU A 78 3.56 5.84 3.99
C LEU A 78 3.03 5.09 5.22
N ILE A 79 2.61 3.84 5.03
CA ILE A 79 2.17 2.95 6.10
C ILE A 79 3.34 2.69 7.07
N SER A 80 4.52 2.33 6.56
CA SER A 80 5.71 2.07 7.39
C SER A 80 6.08 3.29 8.22
N ASN A 81 6.08 4.50 7.64
CA ASN A 81 6.32 5.73 8.38
C ASN A 81 5.31 5.94 9.53
N CYS A 82 4.04 5.60 9.32
CA CYS A 82 3.03 5.66 10.39
C CYS A 82 3.34 4.65 11.50
N ILE A 83 3.71 3.42 11.14
CA ILE A 83 4.08 2.37 12.10
C ILE A 83 5.30 2.79 12.94
N ASP A 84 6.35 3.31 12.29
CA ASP A 84 7.57 3.78 12.94
C ASP A 84 7.30 4.96 13.88
N ALA A 85 6.33 5.81 13.54
CA ALA A 85 5.87 6.92 14.36
C ALA A 85 4.87 6.50 15.46
N GLY A 86 4.51 5.22 15.57
CA GLY A 86 3.52 4.70 16.51
C GLY A 86 2.08 5.10 16.19
N GLN A 87 1.81 5.60 14.98
CA GLN A 87 0.50 6.03 14.51
C GLN A 87 -0.30 4.84 13.96
N PHE A 88 -0.55 3.83 14.81
CA PHE A 88 -1.17 2.57 14.39
C PHE A 88 -2.57 2.72 13.82
N ASP A 89 -3.40 3.63 14.36
CA ASP A 89 -4.74 3.91 13.83
C ASP A 89 -4.68 4.43 12.39
N ASN A 90 -3.71 5.31 12.09
CA ASN A 90 -3.49 5.81 10.74
C ASN A 90 -2.97 4.69 9.83
N ALA A 91 -2.06 3.85 10.30
CA ALA A 91 -1.58 2.69 9.53
C ALA A 91 -2.73 1.73 9.19
N GLN A 92 -3.67 1.49 10.12
CA GLN A 92 -4.86 0.67 9.88
C GLN A 92 -5.75 1.28 8.78
N HIS A 93 -6.02 2.58 8.84
CA HIS A 93 -6.78 3.29 7.80
C HIS A 93 -6.10 3.24 6.43
N LEU A 94 -4.77 3.40 6.39
CA LEU A 94 -4.01 3.32 5.15
C LEU A 94 -4.03 1.90 4.57
N TYR A 95 -3.95 0.84 5.38
CA TYR A 95 -4.15 -0.54 4.90
C TYR A 95 -5.56 -0.77 4.34
N ASP A 96 -6.60 -0.19 4.94
CA ASP A 96 -7.97 -0.27 4.39
C ASP A 96 -8.06 0.38 3.00
N ASN A 97 -7.42 1.55 2.84
CA ASN A 97 -7.35 2.22 1.55
C ASN A 97 -6.50 1.44 0.54
N MET A 98 -5.42 0.80 0.98
CA MET A 98 -4.55 -0.03 0.12
C MET A 98 -5.29 -1.27 -0.35
N LEU A 99 -6.12 -1.86 0.51
CA LEU A 99 -6.93 -3.01 0.17
C LEU A 99 -7.98 -2.63 -0.88
N LYS A 100 -8.66 -1.50 -0.70
CA LYS A 100 -9.61 -0.96 -1.68
C LYS A 100 -8.95 -0.72 -3.03
N TYR A 101 -7.76 -0.10 -3.03
CA TYR A 101 -6.97 0.09 -4.24
C TYR A 101 -6.60 -1.25 -4.90
N ALA A 102 -6.08 -2.20 -4.13
CA ALA A 102 -5.65 -3.50 -4.63
C ALA A 102 -6.81 -4.28 -5.28
N GLU A 103 -7.98 -4.29 -4.64
CA GLU A 103 -9.18 -4.93 -5.19
C GLU A 103 -9.67 -4.26 -6.48
N GLN A 104 -9.49 -2.95 -6.62
CA GLN A 104 -9.91 -2.19 -7.80
C GLN A 104 -8.97 -2.36 -8.99
N GLU A 105 -7.65 -2.29 -8.76
CA GLU A 105 -6.65 -2.32 -9.83
C GLU A 105 -6.25 -3.75 -10.23
N TYR A 106 -6.11 -4.65 -9.25
CA TYR A 106 -5.64 -6.02 -9.49
C TYR A 106 -6.74 -7.09 -9.33
N GLY A 107 -7.88 -6.72 -8.75
CA GLY A 107 -8.97 -7.64 -8.47
C GLY A 107 -8.81 -8.39 -7.15
N LYS A 108 -9.94 -8.91 -6.64
CA LYS A 108 -10.04 -9.58 -5.33
C LYS A 108 -9.21 -10.86 -5.18
N VAL A 109 -8.80 -11.45 -6.29
CA VAL A 109 -7.95 -12.66 -6.33
C VAL A 109 -6.65 -12.29 -7.04
N SER A 110 -5.77 -11.62 -6.31
CA SER A 110 -4.49 -11.14 -6.81
C SER A 110 -3.40 -11.24 -5.74
N GLN A 111 -2.15 -11.30 -6.16
CA GLN A 111 -1.00 -11.30 -5.24
C GLN A 111 -1.00 -10.05 -4.35
N MET A 112 -1.33 -8.88 -4.91
CA MET A 112 -1.38 -7.62 -4.17
C MET A 112 -2.47 -7.66 -3.08
N THR A 113 -3.69 -8.08 -3.42
CA THR A 113 -4.77 -8.18 -2.43
C THR A 113 -4.44 -9.15 -1.31
N ALA A 114 -3.83 -10.30 -1.63
CA ALA A 114 -3.40 -11.26 -0.62
C ALA A 114 -2.32 -10.70 0.31
N MET A 115 -1.35 -9.96 -0.25
CA MET A 115 -0.28 -9.32 0.53
C MET A 115 -0.81 -8.23 1.45
N VAL A 116 -1.74 -7.39 1.00
CA VAL A 116 -2.34 -6.36 1.86
C VAL A 116 -3.06 -6.98 3.06
N TYR A 117 -3.78 -8.10 2.88
CA TYR A 117 -4.35 -8.84 4.01
C TYR A 117 -3.27 -9.39 4.96
N PHE A 118 -2.17 -9.92 4.41
CA PHE A 118 -1.05 -10.47 5.17
C PHE A 118 -0.41 -9.40 6.06
N GLU A 119 -0.02 -8.26 5.47
CA GLU A 119 0.64 -7.17 6.19
C GLU A 119 -0.29 -6.51 7.22
N LYS A 120 -1.58 -6.37 6.90
CA LYS A 120 -2.58 -5.88 7.86
C LYS A 120 -2.74 -6.83 9.05
N ALA A 121 -2.60 -8.14 8.86
CA ALA A 121 -2.63 -9.11 9.96
C ALA A 121 -1.49 -8.87 10.95
N HIS A 122 -0.27 -8.65 10.46
CA HIS A 122 0.88 -8.33 11.31
C HIS A 122 0.74 -7.00 12.04
N LEU A 123 0.11 -5.99 11.44
CA LEU A 123 -0.21 -4.76 12.15
C LEU A 123 -1.16 -5.04 13.34
N TYR A 124 -2.21 -5.84 13.13
CA TYR A 124 -3.13 -6.20 14.22
C TYR A 124 -2.42 -6.96 15.34
N GLU A 125 -1.59 -7.94 14.99
CA GLU A 125 -0.74 -8.69 15.94
C GLU A 125 0.16 -7.75 16.76
N GLN A 126 0.86 -6.82 16.10
CA GLN A 126 1.73 -5.84 16.75
C GLN A 126 0.96 -4.95 17.74
N THR A 127 -0.31 -4.66 17.47
CA THR A 127 -1.19 -3.88 18.35
C THR A 127 -1.94 -4.72 19.38
N GLY A 128 -1.73 -6.04 19.42
CA GLY A 128 -2.36 -6.97 20.37
C GLY A 128 -3.78 -7.42 20.02
N ASP A 129 -4.29 -7.07 18.84
CA ASP A 129 -5.62 -7.48 18.35
C ASP A 129 -5.53 -8.80 17.57
N LEU A 130 -5.25 -9.89 18.31
CA LEU A 130 -5.01 -11.20 17.71
C LEU A 130 -6.22 -11.73 16.94
N ASP A 131 -7.44 -11.43 17.38
CA ASP A 131 -8.67 -11.87 16.71
C ASP A 131 -8.76 -11.31 15.29
N ASN A 132 -8.47 -10.01 15.11
CA ASN A 132 -8.48 -9.41 13.79
C ASN A 132 -7.24 -9.79 12.97
N ALA A 133 -6.10 -10.04 13.62
CA ALA A 133 -4.91 -10.58 12.96
C ALA A 133 -5.21 -11.94 12.30
N ILE A 134 -5.79 -12.88 13.05
CA ILE A 134 -6.20 -14.20 12.55
C ILE A 134 -7.19 -14.07 11.39
N LYS A 135 -8.22 -13.20 11.52
CA LYS A 135 -9.21 -12.99 10.44
C LYS A 135 -8.55 -12.48 9.15
N MET A 136 -7.60 -11.54 9.25
CA MET A 136 -6.90 -11.03 8.07
C MET A 136 -5.97 -12.09 7.47
N MET A 137 -5.27 -12.86 8.30
CA MET A 137 -4.40 -13.93 7.82
C MET A 137 -5.19 -15.06 7.11
N GLN A 138 -6.37 -15.42 7.63
CA GLN A 138 -7.29 -16.35 6.96
C GLN A 138 -7.70 -15.86 5.57
N LYS A 139 -8.02 -14.57 5.43
CA LYS A 139 -8.34 -13.97 4.13
C LYS A 139 -7.15 -14.01 3.18
N SER A 140 -5.95 -13.70 3.68
CA SER A 140 -4.71 -13.77 2.91
C SER A 140 -4.45 -15.19 2.37
N ALA A 141 -4.48 -16.19 3.26
CA ALA A 141 -4.29 -17.59 2.90
C ALA A 141 -5.31 -18.06 1.84
N ALA A 142 -6.59 -17.73 2.02
CA ALA A 142 -7.65 -18.09 1.09
C ALA A 142 -7.47 -17.46 -0.31
N VAL A 143 -6.88 -16.27 -0.41
CA VAL A 143 -6.54 -15.67 -1.71
C VAL A 143 -5.31 -16.33 -2.31
N PHE A 144 -4.23 -16.51 -1.52
CA PHE A 144 -2.99 -17.13 -1.99
C PHE A 144 -3.19 -18.57 -2.48
N GLU A 145 -4.08 -19.34 -1.85
CA GLU A 145 -4.44 -20.71 -2.26
C GLU A 145 -4.97 -20.79 -3.69
N ARG A 146 -5.68 -19.73 -4.13
CA ARG A 146 -6.30 -19.65 -5.45
C ARG A 146 -5.35 -19.15 -6.52
N LEU A 147 -4.14 -18.73 -6.14
CA LEU A 147 -3.13 -18.21 -7.05
C LEU A 147 -2.09 -19.30 -7.34
N PRO A 148 -1.44 -19.26 -8.52
CA PRO A 148 -0.31 -20.13 -8.80
C PRO A 148 0.78 -19.96 -7.73
N GLU A 149 1.54 -21.04 -7.46
CA GLU A 149 2.75 -20.93 -6.67
C GLU A 149 3.73 -19.97 -7.35
N SER A 150 4.30 -19.06 -6.56
CA SER A 150 5.35 -18.14 -7.00
C SER A 150 6.23 -17.78 -5.80
N SER A 151 7.40 -17.20 -6.06
CA SER A 151 8.32 -16.75 -5.00
C SER A 151 7.72 -15.71 -4.06
N VAL A 152 6.66 -15.00 -4.49
CA VAL A 152 5.97 -13.99 -3.70
C VAL A 152 4.68 -14.50 -3.06
N ASN A 153 4.24 -15.72 -3.38
CA ASN A 153 3.06 -16.33 -2.77
C ASN A 153 3.39 -16.76 -1.33
N ARG A 154 2.67 -16.20 -0.35
CA ARG A 154 2.89 -16.45 1.09
C ARG A 154 1.91 -17.43 1.71
N TYR A 155 1.30 -18.32 0.92
CA TYR A 155 0.34 -19.31 1.43
C TYR A 155 0.88 -20.15 2.60
N LYS A 156 2.15 -20.60 2.51
CA LYS A 156 2.77 -21.42 3.56
C LYS A 156 2.97 -20.62 4.85
N ASP A 157 3.55 -19.44 4.74
CA ASP A 157 3.77 -18.51 5.87
C ASP A 157 2.44 -18.16 6.55
N ALA A 158 1.39 -17.87 5.77
CA ALA A 158 0.06 -17.56 6.30
C ALA A 158 -0.54 -18.74 7.07
N ASN A 159 -0.39 -19.98 6.57
CA ASN A 159 -0.88 -21.16 7.27
C ASN A 159 -0.05 -21.50 8.51
N GLU A 160 1.26 -21.26 8.48
CA GLU A 160 2.12 -21.42 9.66
C GLU A 160 1.72 -20.45 10.78
N TYR A 161 1.47 -19.18 10.43
CA TYR A 161 0.91 -18.20 11.35
C TYR A 161 -0.41 -18.68 11.96
N LEU A 162 -1.36 -19.12 11.12
CA LEU A 162 -2.66 -19.60 11.58
C LEU A 162 -2.52 -20.82 12.50
N ARG A 163 -1.62 -21.75 12.17
CA ARG A 163 -1.35 -22.91 13.00
C ARG A 163 -0.86 -22.48 14.39
N MET A 164 0.11 -21.57 14.43
CA MET A 164 0.69 -21.08 15.68
C MET A 164 -0.36 -20.46 16.60
N TRP A 165 -1.29 -19.67 16.06
CA TRP A 165 -2.26 -18.91 16.85
C TRP A 165 -3.64 -19.56 17.03
N MET A 166 -3.99 -20.56 16.21
CA MET A 166 -5.25 -21.30 16.36
C MET A 166 -5.10 -22.60 17.16
N GLU A 167 -3.89 -23.19 17.23
CA GLU A 167 -3.65 -24.38 18.06
C GLU A 167 -3.33 -24.04 19.54
N THR A 168 -3.03 -22.77 19.83
CA THR A 168 -2.64 -22.28 21.17
C THR A 168 -3.79 -21.63 21.96
N ASN A 169 -4.98 -21.48 21.35
CA ASN A 169 -6.18 -20.90 21.94
C ASN A 169 -7.31 -21.93 22.07
#